data_AF-A0A958K7T5-F1
#
_entry.id   AF-A0A958K7T5-F1
#
_cell.length_a   1.000
_cell.length_b   1.000
_cell.length_c   1.000
_cell.angle_alpha   90.00
_cell.angle_beta   90.00
_cell.angle_gamma   90.00
#
_symmetry.space_group_name_H-M   'P 1'
#
loop_
_entity.id
_entity.type
_entity.pdbx_description
1 polymer ?
#
loop_
_entity_poly.entity_id
_entity_poly.type
_entity_poly.pdbx_seq_one_letter_code
_entity_poly.pdbx_strand_id
1 'polypeptide(L)'
;MKSLIAQTSSHRSWISVCGQSADSLGEKLTERVSKRIESNEFTQKDVDYIASLKRPLLNETANFDPRSLEKLRTLCQLWDLRIRPVNITSHRKIIGPVIVGVKKALYPIIRILLRDVINQQRDFNAAAISL
;
A
#
# COMPACT_ATOMS: atom_id res chain seq x y z
N MET A 1 -24.11 17.91 -22.46
CA MET A 1 -22.65 17.87 -22.23
C MET A 1 -22.15 19.29 -21.98
N LYS A 2 -22.39 19.81 -20.77
CA LYS A 2 -21.97 21.16 -20.35
C LYS A 2 -20.82 21.03 -19.35
N SER A 3 -19.69 21.62 -19.73
CA SER A 3 -18.59 22.15 -18.92
C SER A 3 -18.65 21.90 -17.40
N LEU A 4 -17.74 21.05 -16.92
CA LEU A 4 -17.39 20.91 -15.49
C LEU A 4 -15.90 21.23 -15.25
N ILE A 5 -15.32 22.16 -16.01
CA ILE A 5 -13.90 22.58 -15.86
C ILE A 5 -13.76 24.04 -15.39
N ALA A 6 -14.85 24.73 -15.03
CA ALA A 6 -14.74 26.13 -14.61
C ALA A 6 -15.57 26.44 -13.37
N GLN A 7 -15.05 26.08 -12.20
CA GLN A 7 -15.26 26.84 -10.96
C GLN A 7 -13.92 26.98 -10.22
N THR A 8 -13.24 28.07 -10.59
CA THR A 8 -12.40 28.97 -9.81
C THR A 8 -12.27 28.73 -8.29
N SER A 9 -11.02 28.46 -7.89
CA SER A 9 -10.24 29.25 -6.93
C SER A 9 -10.81 29.46 -5.52
N SER A 10 -10.71 28.41 -4.71
CA SER A 10 -10.29 28.52 -3.32
C SER A 10 -9.23 27.44 -3.12
N HIS A 11 -7.94 27.78 -3.25
CA HIS A 11 -6.81 26.90 -2.91
C HIS A 11 -6.82 26.67 -1.38
N ARG A 12 -7.79 25.89 -0.90
CA ARG A 12 -7.64 25.16 0.35
C ARG A 12 -7.01 23.86 -0.08
N SER A 13 -5.77 23.61 0.32
CA SER A 13 -5.19 22.28 0.15
C SER A 13 -6.17 21.28 0.73
N TRP A 14 -6.71 20.42 -0.15
CA TRP A 14 -7.58 19.34 0.28
C TRP A 14 -6.78 18.22 0.97
N ILE A 15 -5.44 18.31 0.92
CA ILE A 15 -4.52 17.45 1.64
C ILE A 15 -3.86 18.25 2.77
N SER A 16 -4.08 17.81 4.00
CA SER A 16 -3.36 18.27 5.19
C SER A 16 -2.46 17.14 5.68
N VAL A 17 -1.20 17.45 5.98
CA VAL A 17 -0.26 16.51 6.60
C VAL A 17 0.18 17.14 7.92
N CYS A 18 -0.09 16.46 9.03
CA CYS A 18 0.20 16.96 10.38
C CYS A 18 -0.39 18.35 10.67
N GLY A 19 -1.59 18.63 10.14
CA GLY A 19 -2.26 19.93 10.31
C GLY A 19 -1.71 21.06 9.44
N GLN A 20 -0.72 20.78 8.58
CA GLN A 20 -0.18 21.75 7.63
C GLN A 20 -0.70 21.49 6.22
N SER A 21 -1.06 22.57 5.53
CA SER A 21 -1.47 22.55 4.12
C SER A 21 -0.35 21.96 3.25
N ALA A 22 -0.62 20.85 2.57
CA ALA A 22 0.34 20.15 1.72
C ALA A 22 -0.01 20.30 0.22
N ASP A 23 -0.11 21.53 -0.27
CA ASP A 23 -0.54 21.84 -1.65
C ASP A 23 0.33 21.13 -2.71
N SER A 24 1.65 21.14 -2.52
CA SER A 24 2.61 20.48 -3.43
C SER A 24 2.42 18.95 -3.52
N LEU A 25 1.86 18.32 -2.48
CA LEU A 25 1.56 16.89 -2.48
C LEU A 25 0.28 16.62 -3.29
N GLY A 26 -0.72 17.50 -3.17
CA GLY A 26 -1.95 17.43 -3.95
C GLY A 26 -1.70 17.57 -5.46
N GLU A 27 -0.83 18.50 -5.84
CA GLU A 27 -0.42 18.69 -7.24
C GLU A 27 0.29 17.45 -7.81
N LYS A 28 1.30 16.94 -7.08
CA LYS A 28 2.04 15.73 -7.49
C LYS A 28 1.14 14.49 -7.58
N LEU A 29 0.16 14.37 -6.68
CA LEU A 29 -0.78 13.26 -6.70
C LEU A 29 -1.68 13.36 -7.94
N THR A 30 -2.21 14.55 -8.23
CA THR A 30 -3.05 14.81 -9.41
C THR A 30 -2.29 14.50 -10.70
N GLU A 31 -1.02 14.91 -10.79
CA GLU A 31 -0.14 14.63 -11.92
C GLU A 31 0.07 13.11 -12.10
N ARG A 32 0.36 12.38 -11.02
CA ARG A 32 0.57 10.92 -11.07
C ARG A 32 -0.68 10.16 -11.47
N VAL A 33 -1.85 10.55 -10.95
CA VAL A 33 -3.13 9.93 -11.32
C VAL A 33 -3.40 10.16 -12.80
N SER A 34 -3.21 11.39 -13.28
CA SER A 34 -3.40 11.74 -14.70
C SER A 34 -2.49 10.91 -15.62
N LYS A 35 -1.19 10.83 -15.30
CA LYS A 35 -0.22 10.00 -16.04
C LYS A 35 -0.61 8.52 -16.10
N ARG A 36 -1.17 7.96 -15.02
CA ARG A 36 -1.59 6.55 -14.97
C ARG A 36 -2.90 6.29 -15.71
N ILE A 37 -3.77 7.29 -15.82
CA ILE A 37 -4.94 7.22 -16.69
C ILE A 37 -4.48 7.25 -18.15
N GLU A 38 -3.56 8.15 -18.49
CA GLU A 38 -2.97 8.24 -19.84
C GLU A 38 -2.24 6.95 -20.25
N SER A 39 -1.57 6.27 -19.32
CA SER A 39 -0.92 4.98 -19.58
C SER A 39 -1.87 3.78 -19.65
N ASN A 40 -3.20 4.00 -19.51
CA ASN A 40 -4.22 2.95 -19.39
C ASN A 40 -3.97 1.95 -18.24
N GLU A 41 -3.19 2.32 -17.22
CA GLU A 41 -3.06 1.52 -15.99
C GLU A 41 -4.36 1.55 -15.17
N PHE A 42 -5.08 2.68 -15.21
CA PHE A 42 -6.38 2.87 -14.56
C PHE A 42 -7.36 3.56 -15.51
N THR A 43 -8.64 3.25 -15.36
CA THR A 43 -9.71 3.99 -16.03
C THR A 43 -10.27 5.10 -15.13
N GLN A 44 -10.94 6.09 -15.72
CA GLN A 44 -11.64 7.11 -14.93
C GLN A 44 -12.67 6.48 -13.96
N LYS A 45 -13.29 5.36 -14.35
CA LYS A 45 -14.23 4.62 -13.49
C LYS A 45 -13.55 4.07 -12.23
N ASP A 46 -12.30 3.64 -12.33
CA ASP A 46 -11.55 3.15 -11.17
C ASP A 46 -11.27 4.29 -10.17
N VAL A 47 -10.94 5.47 -10.70
CA VAL A 47 -10.74 6.68 -9.88
C VAL A 47 -12.05 7.10 -9.20
N ASP A 48 -13.14 7.16 -9.95
CA ASP A 48 -14.47 7.50 -9.41
C ASP A 48 -14.92 6.49 -8.35
N TYR A 49 -14.66 5.19 -8.59
CA TYR A 49 -14.92 4.13 -7.63
C TYR A 49 -14.13 4.33 -6.35
N ILE A 50 -12.82 4.56 -6.45
CA ILE A 50 -11.95 4.80 -5.27
C ILE A 50 -12.43 6.04 -4.50
N ALA A 51 -12.79 7.12 -5.19
CA ALA A 51 -13.34 8.32 -4.56
C ALA A 51 -14.66 8.06 -3.82
N SER A 52 -15.46 7.11 -4.31
CA SER A 52 -16.73 6.72 -3.66
C SER A 52 -16.56 5.82 -2.43
N LEU A 53 -15.37 5.25 -2.21
CA LEU A 53 -15.11 4.37 -1.07
C LEU A 53 -15.14 5.17 0.23
N LYS A 54 -16.24 5.06 0.98
CA LYS A 54 -16.35 5.54 2.36
C LYS A 54 -15.53 4.65 3.27
N ARG A 55 -14.21 4.82 3.27
CA ARG A 55 -13.33 4.20 4.26
C ARG A 55 -13.25 5.11 5.48
N PRO A 56 -13.20 4.56 6.70
CA PRO A 56 -12.82 5.35 7.86
C PRO A 56 -11.35 5.75 7.68
N LEU A 57 -11.14 6.90 7.06
CA LEU A 57 -9.84 7.54 7.05
C LEU A 57 -9.55 7.94 8.50
N LEU A 58 -8.29 7.79 8.91
CA LEU A 58 -7.86 8.25 10.21
C LEU A 58 -8.15 9.75 10.30
N ASN A 59 -8.93 10.15 11.30
CA ASN A 59 -9.22 11.56 11.53
C ASN A 59 -7.90 12.31 11.74
N GLU A 60 -7.83 13.58 11.32
CA GLU A 60 -6.65 14.43 11.54
C GLU A 60 -6.28 14.56 13.03
N THR A 61 -7.23 14.28 13.93
CA THR A 61 -7.05 14.23 15.39
C THR A 61 -6.77 12.83 15.92
N ALA A 62 -6.39 11.86 15.08
CA ALA A 62 -6.05 10.51 15.50
C ALA A 62 -4.82 10.57 16.42
N ASN A 63 -5.08 10.65 17.72
CA ASN A 63 -4.05 10.63 18.74
C ASN A 63 -3.73 9.17 19.06
N PHE A 64 -2.71 8.65 18.40
CA PHE A 64 -2.26 7.30 18.65
C PHE A 64 -1.40 7.27 19.92
N ASP A 65 -1.73 6.35 20.82
CA ASP A 65 -0.86 6.06 21.96
C ASP A 65 0.56 5.71 21.45
N PRO A 66 1.63 6.32 22.03
CA PRO A 66 3.00 6.11 21.57
C PRO A 66 3.42 4.63 21.53
N ARG A 67 2.90 3.78 22.43
CA ARG A 67 3.22 2.34 22.41
C ARG A 67 2.56 1.64 21.23
N SER A 68 1.37 2.09 20.83
CA SER A 68 0.66 1.57 19.66
C SER A 68 1.34 1.97 18.35
N LEU A 69 1.85 3.20 18.27
CA LEU A 69 2.70 3.63 17.15
C LEU A 69 3.99 2.83 17.07
N GLU A 70 4.65 2.58 18.21
CA GLU A 70 5.89 1.81 18.22
C GLU A 70 5.67 0.35 17.83
N LYS A 71 4.53 -0.25 18.24
CA LYS A 71 4.11 -1.56 17.73
C LYS A 71 3.87 -1.55 16.23
N LEU A 72 3.21 -0.53 15.69
CA LEU A 72 2.98 -0.39 14.25
C LEU A 72 4.32 -0.27 13.50
N ARG A 73 5.22 0.58 13.98
CA ARG A 73 6.58 0.74 13.44
C ARG A 73 7.34 -0.60 13.46
N THR A 74 7.28 -1.32 14.58
CA THR A 74 7.90 -2.64 14.74
C THR A 74 7.31 -3.66 13.76
N LEU A 75 5.99 -3.67 13.58
CA LEU A 75 5.33 -4.57 12.62
C LEU A 75 5.71 -4.25 11.17
N CYS A 76 5.77 -2.97 10.82
CA CYS A 76 6.23 -2.51 9.51
C CYS A 76 7.70 -2.89 9.25
N GLN A 77 8.56 -2.87 10.28
CA GLN A 77 9.95 -3.34 10.20
C GLN A 77 10.07 -4.87 10.13
N LEU A 78 9.26 -5.61 10.90
CA LEU A 78 9.24 -7.08 10.89
C LEU A 78 8.78 -7.64 9.54
N TRP A 79 7.98 -6.88 8.78
CA TRP A 79 7.59 -7.25 7.42
C TRP A 79 8.76 -7.27 6.43
N ASP A 80 9.86 -6.56 6.72
CA ASP A 80 11.08 -6.58 5.90
C ASP A 80 11.96 -7.83 6.17
N LEU A 81 11.63 -8.61 7.21
CA LEU A 81 12.28 -9.90 7.40
C LEU A 81 11.85 -10.83 6.27
N ARG A 82 12.81 -11.21 5.42
CA ARG A 82 12.63 -12.31 4.46
C ARG A 82 12.17 -13.55 5.22
N ILE A 83 10.86 -13.79 5.26
CA ILE A 83 10.27 -15.00 5.83
C ILE A 83 10.70 -16.18 4.94
N ARG A 84 11.92 -16.67 5.19
CA ARG A 84 12.37 -17.97 4.76
C ARG A 84 11.96 -18.93 5.85
N PRO A 85 11.08 -19.90 5.59
CA PRO A 85 10.95 -21.02 6.51
C PRO A 85 12.30 -21.74 6.55
N VAL A 86 13.05 -21.55 7.65
CA VAL A 86 14.36 -22.19 7.86
C VAL A 86 14.24 -23.70 7.81
N ASN A 87 13.08 -24.24 8.22
CA ASN A 87 12.76 -25.66 8.14
C ASN A 87 11.29 -25.87 7.71
N ILE A 88 11.05 -26.21 6.43
CA ILE A 88 9.75 -26.73 5.99
C ILE A 88 9.73 -28.22 6.33
N THR A 89 9.18 -28.58 7.49
CA THR A 89 8.98 -29.98 7.89
C THR A 89 7.54 -30.40 7.60
N SER A 90 7.33 -31.69 7.37
CA SER A 90 5.99 -32.29 7.30
C SER A 90 5.89 -33.37 8.36
N HIS A 91 4.80 -33.34 9.15
CA HIS A 91 4.53 -34.35 10.17
C HIS A 91 4.17 -35.73 9.59
N ARG A 92 3.89 -35.81 8.27
CA ARG A 92 3.47 -37.06 7.62
C ARG A 92 4.69 -37.88 7.19
N LYS A 93 4.91 -39.03 7.81
CA LYS A 93 6.12 -39.86 7.61
C LYS A 93 6.36 -40.31 6.16
N ILE A 94 5.32 -40.60 5.39
CA ILE A 94 5.45 -41.17 4.03
C ILE A 94 5.29 -40.10 2.94
N ILE A 95 4.25 -39.27 3.02
CA ILE A 95 3.93 -38.27 2.00
C ILE A 95 4.66 -36.93 2.26
N GLY A 96 5.19 -36.76 3.48
CA GLY A 96 5.82 -35.53 3.90
C GLY A 96 7.00 -35.06 3.07
N PRO A 97 7.96 -35.93 2.70
CA PRO A 97 9.08 -35.54 1.84
C PRO A 97 8.62 -34.99 0.48
N VAL A 98 7.59 -35.59 -0.11
CA VAL A 98 7.01 -35.15 -1.40
C VAL A 98 6.37 -33.77 -1.25
N ILE A 99 5.55 -33.56 -0.22
CA ILE A 99 4.92 -32.26 0.05
C ILE A 99 5.98 -31.17 0.29
N VAL A 100 7.04 -31.49 1.02
CA VAL A 100 8.15 -30.55 1.26
C VAL A 100 8.87 -30.22 -0.05
N GLY A 101 9.12 -31.22 -0.90
CA GLY A 101 9.72 -31.03 -2.22
C GLY A 101 8.88 -30.10 -3.11
N VAL A 102 7.58 -30.37 -3.21
CA VAL A 102 6.63 -29.53 -3.97
C VAL A 102 6.60 -28.11 -3.43
N LYS A 103 6.50 -27.91 -2.10
CA LYS A 103 6.52 -26.58 -1.48
C LYS A 103 7.80 -25.82 -1.77
N LYS A 104 8.95 -26.50 -1.75
CA LYS A 104 10.25 -25.89 -2.08
C LYS A 104 10.33 -25.47 -3.56
N ALA A 105 9.75 -26.25 -4.47
CA ALA A 105 9.71 -25.93 -5.90
C ALA A 105 8.72 -24.80 -6.23
N LEU A 106 7.57 -24.74 -5.54
CA LEU A 106 6.56 -23.69 -5.73
C LEU A 106 6.97 -22.33 -5.15
N TYR A 107 7.72 -22.33 -4.04
CA TYR A 107 8.12 -21.11 -3.36
C TYR A 107 8.79 -20.05 -4.26
N PRO A 108 9.80 -20.37 -5.10
CA PRO A 108 10.40 -19.37 -6.00
C PRO A 108 9.40 -18.79 -7.00
N ILE A 109 8.46 -19.58 -7.50
CA ILE A 109 7.45 -19.14 -8.47
C ILE A 109 6.50 -18.13 -7.80
N ILE A 110 5.96 -18.49 -6.63
CA ILE A 110 5.09 -17.62 -5.84
C ILE A 110 5.83 -16.32 -5.48
N ARG A 111 7.11 -16.42 -5.13
CA ARG A 111 7.93 -15.26 -4.77
C ARG A 111 8.14 -14.30 -5.93
N ILE A 112 8.30 -14.81 -7.16
CA ILE A 112 8.42 -13.97 -8.36
C ILE A 112 7.07 -13.28 -8.64
N LEU A 113 5.97 -14.03 -8.59
CA LEU A 113 4.63 -13.48 -8.85
C LEU A 113 4.22 -12.42 -7.82
N LEU A 114 4.57 -12.62 -6.55
CA LEU A 114 4.24 -11.67 -5.48
C LEU A 114 5.30 -10.59 -5.29
N ARG A 115 6.37 -10.55 -6.09
CA ARG A 115 7.49 -9.63 -5.89
C ARG A 115 7.04 -8.17 -5.87
N ASP A 116 6.19 -7.79 -6.82
CA ASP A 116 5.75 -6.41 -6.96
C ASP A 116 4.79 -6.00 -5.85
N VAL A 117 3.89 -6.90 -5.44
CA VAL A 117 2.99 -6.70 -4.29
C VAL A 117 3.82 -6.53 -3.01
N ILE A 118 4.80 -7.40 -2.78
CA ILE A 118 5.68 -7.33 -1.61
C ILE A 118 6.47 -6.02 -1.61
N ASN A 119 6.99 -5.60 -2.78
CA ASN A 119 7.72 -4.33 -2.91
C ASN A 119 6.82 -3.12 -2.64
N GLN A 120 5.60 -3.08 -3.20
CA GLN A 120 4.64 -1.99 -2.94
C GLN A 120 4.29 -1.89 -1.45
N GLN A 121 4.07 -3.03 -0.79
CA GLN A 121 3.79 -3.07 0.65
C GLN A 121 4.99 -2.61 1.48
N ARG A 122 6.21 -2.96 1.05
CA ARG A 122 7.45 -2.51 1.67
C ARG A 122 7.63 -0.99 1.53
N ASP A 123 7.38 -0.45 0.33
CA ASP A 123 7.52 0.98 0.06
C ASP A 123 6.47 1.79 0.85
N PHE A 124 5.25 1.27 0.96
CA PHE A 124 4.21 1.85 1.83
C PHE A 124 4.61 1.83 3.31
N ASN A 125 5.11 0.70 3.82
CA ASN A 125 5.58 0.58 5.20
C ASN A 125 6.77 1.50 5.51
N ALA A 126 7.72 1.62 4.58
CA ALA A 126 8.84 2.54 4.72
C ALA A 126 8.37 4.00 4.81
N ALA A 127 7.42 4.39 3.95
CA ALA A 127 6.81 5.71 4.00
C ALA A 127 6.09 5.96 5.33
N ALA A 128 5.37 4.96 5.85
CA ALA A 128 4.65 5.05 7.12
C ALA A 128 5.57 5.19 8.35
N ILE A 129 6.78 4.62 8.30
CA ILE A 129 7.77 4.74 9.40
C ILE A 129 8.52 6.08 9.32
N SER A 130 8.73 6.64 8.13
CA SER A 130 9.48 7.87 7.91
C SER A 130 8.72 9.17 8.26
N LEU A 131 7.43 9.05 8.55
CA LEU A 131 6.56 10.12 9.08
C LEU A 131 6.61 10.15 10.62
#